data_AF-A0A7R9E2P7-F1
#
_entry.id   AF-A0A7R9E2P7-F1
#
_cell.length_a   1.000
_cell.length_b   1.000
_cell.length_c   1.000
_cell.angle_alpha   90.00
_cell.angle_beta   90.00
_cell.angle_gamma   90.00
#
_symmetry.space_group_name_H-M   'P 1'
#
loop_
_entity.id
_entity.type
_entity.pdbx_description
1 polymer ?
#
loop_
_entity_poly.entity_id
_entity_poly.type
_entity_poly.pdbx_seq_one_letter_code
_entity_poly.pdbx_strand_id
1 'polypeptide(L)'
;MEKKRLESFDWLEMATNCEVDGSIFDWLEMASNVWPMNLAQNHLCGRLDYGISDEVSRHCVAFRVPQGDVEMSSIAADCPHQRCDFKTRASPIRVVVTGAAGQIAYSLIYQIAKGDVFGSNQPISLLLLDIPPMMGVLEGVVMEINDCALHLVQEVIPTDDPAVAFKDVDAAFLVGSMPRKQGMERKDLLSANVKIFKVQGEALDKHAKKNVKVLVVGNPANTNALICSKYAPSIPRENFTAMTRLDQNRGKAQIAARLKTNVGNIKNVIIWGNHSATQVPDVRSATVTVGGSTIGVYEAVKDDAWLQGDFINTIQKRGAAVIAARKMSSAMSAAKAAGDHMRDIWQGTPPGEFVSMGVISDGSYGAPKDIVFSFPVNIQNKEWKIVQVMFDTVNHTFLNDSRRNCLDKTFIMNSFQPVAGFIGNCSCLDFKVDIQEQGLTVDSKLQPLLEATGKELQEERSEALEVCEH
;
A
#
# COMPACT_ATOMS: atom_id res chain seq x y z
N MET A 1 54.62 15.02 -19.18
CA MET A 1 55.37 16.17 -18.64
C MET A 1 54.36 17.25 -18.29
N GLU A 2 54.45 17.73 -17.04
CA GLU A 2 53.70 18.83 -16.38
C GLU A 2 52.16 18.90 -16.48
N LYS A 3 51.48 18.62 -15.36
CA LYS A 3 50.73 19.66 -14.64
C LYS A 3 50.44 19.26 -13.18
N LYS A 4 50.63 20.24 -12.30
CA LYS A 4 50.62 20.29 -10.82
C LYS A 4 49.29 19.81 -10.21
N ARG A 5 49.28 18.98 -9.15
CA ARG A 5 49.45 19.25 -7.70
C ARG A 5 48.37 20.17 -7.10
N LEU A 6 47.49 19.58 -6.30
CA LEU A 6 46.72 20.25 -5.24
C LEU A 6 46.80 19.34 -4.01
N GLU A 7 47.52 19.81 -2.99
CA GLU A 7 47.61 19.23 -1.65
C GLU A 7 46.68 20.02 -0.72
N SER A 8 46.13 19.29 0.25
CA SER A 8 45.34 19.63 1.43
C SER A 8 45.80 20.85 2.24
N PHE A 9 44.85 21.62 2.80
CA PHE A 9 45.06 22.42 4.03
C PHE A 9 43.77 22.52 4.87
N ASP A 10 43.95 22.28 6.18
CA ASP A 10 42.97 22.24 7.27
C ASP A 10 42.29 23.59 7.59
N TRP A 11 41.00 23.55 7.93
CA TRP A 11 40.20 24.69 8.40
C TRP A 11 39.90 24.62 9.90
N LEU A 12 40.93 24.53 10.75
CA LEU A 12 40.74 24.53 12.20
C LEU A 12 41.76 25.37 12.96
N GLU A 13 42.05 26.60 12.51
CA GLU A 13 42.86 27.53 13.30
C GLU A 13 42.67 28.99 12.87
N MET A 14 41.49 29.58 13.12
CA MET A 14 41.35 31.06 13.08
C MET A 14 40.09 31.59 13.80
N ALA A 15 39.65 30.92 14.87
CA ALA A 15 38.55 31.38 15.71
C ALA A 15 39.01 31.62 17.15
N THR A 16 40.07 32.39 17.34
CA THR A 16 40.36 33.07 18.61
C THR A 16 41.19 34.31 18.29
N ASN A 17 40.74 35.47 18.80
CA ASN A 17 41.33 36.80 18.67
C ASN A 17 40.97 37.60 17.40
N CYS A 18 39.82 38.27 17.44
CA CYS A 18 39.78 39.69 17.06
C CYS A 18 38.59 40.35 17.76
N GLU A 19 38.93 41.30 18.63
CA GLU A 19 38.03 42.21 19.32
C GLU A 19 37.33 43.14 18.32
N VAL A 20 36.15 43.60 18.75
CA VAL A 20 35.28 44.53 18.05
C VAL A 20 35.96 45.90 17.94
N ASP A 21 35.97 46.51 16.75
CA ASP A 21 35.77 47.96 16.61
C ASP A 21 35.50 48.39 15.16
N GLY A 22 34.38 49.08 14.96
CA GLY A 22 34.17 50.15 13.96
C GLY A 22 34.14 49.81 12.46
N SER A 23 32.92 49.68 11.93
CA SER A 23 32.39 50.28 10.67
C SER A 23 31.62 49.29 9.79
N ILE A 24 30.28 49.40 9.81
CA ILE A 24 29.36 48.68 8.91
C ILE A 24 28.71 49.63 7.89
N PHE A 25 29.29 50.82 7.72
CA PHE A 25 28.77 51.87 6.83
C PHE A 25 29.45 51.91 5.44
N ASP A 26 30.54 51.18 5.21
CA ASP A 26 31.30 51.30 3.94
C ASP A 26 30.93 50.29 2.84
N TRP A 27 30.02 49.34 3.10
CA TRP A 27 29.57 48.39 2.06
C TRP A 27 28.29 48.83 1.32
N LEU A 28 27.59 49.87 1.79
CA LEU A 28 26.34 50.33 1.18
C LEU A 28 26.51 51.46 0.16
N GLU A 29 27.72 52.01 -0.01
CA GLU A 29 27.98 53.11 -0.96
C GLU A 29 28.58 52.67 -2.31
N MET A 30 28.89 51.38 -2.50
CA MET A 30 29.36 50.87 -3.80
C MET A 30 28.23 50.35 -4.72
N ALA A 31 27.02 50.13 -4.20
CA ALA A 31 25.93 49.51 -4.96
C ALA A 31 25.01 50.52 -5.70
N SER A 32 25.18 51.82 -5.49
CA SER A 32 24.29 52.86 -6.04
C SER A 32 24.77 53.53 -7.34
N ASN A 33 25.92 53.14 -7.91
CA ASN A 33 26.50 53.80 -9.10
C ASN A 33 26.58 52.93 -10.38
N VAL A 34 25.88 51.80 -10.45
CA VAL A 34 25.88 50.94 -11.66
C VAL A 34 24.46 50.50 -12.03
N TRP A 35 23.57 51.44 -12.40
CA TRP A 35 22.59 51.35 -13.50
C TRP A 35 21.50 52.44 -13.37
N PRO A 36 21.27 53.29 -14.39
CA PRO A 36 20.07 54.10 -14.47
C PRO A 36 18.86 53.23 -14.89
N MET A 37 17.76 53.39 -14.17
CA MET A 37 16.44 52.83 -14.48
C MET A 37 15.97 53.18 -15.91
N ASN A 38 15.40 52.20 -16.59
CA ASN A 38 14.31 52.42 -17.53
C ASN A 38 13.27 51.31 -17.34
N LEU A 39 12.38 51.52 -16.37
CA LEU A 39 11.22 50.68 -16.12
C LEU A 39 10.03 51.27 -16.87
N ALA A 40 9.89 50.91 -18.14
CA ALA A 40 8.61 50.90 -18.82
C ALA A 40 8.09 49.46 -18.79
N GLN A 41 6.98 49.28 -18.06
CA GLN A 41 6.00 48.18 -18.14
C GLN A 41 6.43 46.92 -18.91
N ASN A 42 6.73 45.83 -18.21
CA ASN A 42 6.13 44.51 -18.45
C ASN A 42 6.64 43.46 -17.45
N HIS A 43 5.73 42.54 -17.12
CA HIS A 43 5.89 41.40 -16.23
C HIS A 43 7.14 40.53 -16.49
N LEU A 44 7.91 40.23 -15.44
CA LEU A 44 8.72 39.01 -15.30
C LEU A 44 9.20 38.87 -13.85
N CYS A 45 8.58 37.97 -13.09
CA CYS A 45 9.08 37.54 -11.78
C CYS A 45 10.06 36.38 -12.01
N GLY A 46 11.35 36.69 -12.07
CA GLY A 46 12.44 35.70 -12.06
C GLY A 46 12.97 35.54 -10.65
N ARG A 47 12.93 34.32 -10.11
CA ARG A 47 13.55 33.97 -8.82
C ARG A 47 15.06 33.77 -9.05
N LEU A 48 15.88 34.60 -8.41
CA LEU A 48 17.32 34.37 -8.27
C LEU A 48 17.53 33.52 -7.01
N ASP A 49 17.70 32.21 -7.17
CA ASP A 49 18.14 31.34 -6.09
C ASP A 49 19.68 31.38 -6.03
N TYR A 50 20.24 32.14 -5.09
CA TYR A 50 21.63 31.97 -4.68
C TYR A 50 21.71 30.84 -3.64
N GLY A 51 22.48 29.81 -3.97
CA GLY A 51 22.82 28.72 -3.05
C GLY A 51 23.64 29.25 -1.88
N ILE A 52 23.08 29.15 -0.69
CA ILE A 52 23.81 29.26 0.58
C ILE A 52 23.69 27.90 1.26
N SER A 53 24.84 27.33 1.62
CA SER A 53 24.98 26.05 2.30
C SER A 53 24.34 26.06 3.70
N ASP A 54 23.87 24.90 4.11
CA ASP A 54 22.99 24.61 5.26
C ASP A 54 23.57 24.86 6.69
N GLU A 55 24.53 25.78 6.87
CA GLU A 55 25.14 26.03 8.20
C GLU A 55 24.83 27.39 8.83
N VAL A 56 24.06 28.28 8.17
CA VAL A 56 23.77 29.63 8.70
C VAL A 56 22.29 29.87 9.06
N SER A 57 21.41 28.86 8.96
CA SER A 57 19.98 29.06 9.26
C SER A 57 19.59 29.03 10.75
N ARG A 58 20.55 29.13 11.69
CA ARG A 58 20.29 29.13 13.14
C ARG A 58 20.75 30.40 13.86
N HIS A 59 20.50 31.58 13.30
CA HIS A 59 20.53 32.81 14.10
C HIS A 59 19.39 33.74 13.70
N CYS A 60 18.24 33.59 14.35
CA CYS A 60 17.36 34.73 14.54
C CYS A 60 18.10 35.72 15.45
N VAL A 61 18.71 36.75 14.87
CA VAL A 61 19.23 37.87 15.64
C VAL A 61 18.02 38.61 16.21
N ALA A 62 17.71 38.35 17.48
CA ALA A 62 16.75 39.15 18.23
C ALA A 62 17.38 40.53 18.48
N PHE A 63 16.90 41.56 17.78
CA PHE A 63 17.22 42.93 18.12
C PHE A 63 16.63 43.24 19.51
N ARG A 64 17.51 43.43 20.49
CA ARG A 64 17.13 43.91 21.82
C ARG A 64 16.96 45.43 21.72
N VAL A 65 15.72 45.90 21.68
CA VAL A 65 15.41 47.33 21.75
C VAL A 65 15.74 47.82 23.18
N PRO A 66 16.44 48.96 23.36
CA PRO A 66 16.70 49.52 24.68
C PRO A 66 15.38 49.86 25.38
N GLN A 67 15.33 49.63 26.70
CA GLN A 67 14.16 49.87 27.54
C GLN A 67 13.56 51.27 27.33
N GLY A 68 12.33 51.28 26.80
CA GLY A 68 11.43 52.41 26.72
C GLY A 68 10.07 51.87 26.31
N ASP A 69 9.03 52.21 27.09
CA ASP A 69 7.69 51.63 27.01
C ASP A 69 7.10 51.67 25.59
N VAL A 70 6.98 50.50 24.95
CA VAL A 70 6.17 50.33 23.73
C VAL A 70 5.35 49.06 23.88
N GLU A 71 4.01 49.22 23.91
CA GLU A 71 3.06 48.11 23.94
C GLU A 71 3.24 47.20 22.72
N MET A 72 3.27 45.89 22.99
CA MET A 72 3.51 44.82 22.03
C MET A 72 2.24 44.50 21.20
N SER A 73 1.60 45.51 20.62
CA SER A 73 0.37 45.34 19.81
C SER A 73 0.42 45.97 18.42
N SER A 74 1.49 46.70 18.04
CA SER A 74 1.49 47.51 16.81
C SER A 74 2.57 47.18 15.75
N ILE A 75 3.47 46.20 15.96
CA ILE A 75 4.55 45.91 14.99
C ILE A 75 4.12 44.88 13.90
N ALA A 76 2.89 44.37 13.92
CA ALA A 76 2.44 43.33 13.00
C ALA A 76 1.76 43.82 11.70
N ALA A 77 1.77 45.12 11.38
CA ALA A 77 0.93 45.66 10.31
C ALA A 77 1.60 45.88 8.94
N ASP A 78 2.92 46.07 8.84
CA ASP A 78 3.55 46.57 7.60
C ASP A 78 4.68 45.68 7.03
N CYS A 79 4.45 44.37 6.96
CA CYS A 79 5.28 43.49 6.10
C CYS A 79 4.42 42.94 4.94
N PRO A 80 4.68 43.32 3.67
CA PRO A 80 3.90 42.86 2.52
C PRO A 80 4.17 41.39 2.16
N HIS A 81 5.08 40.72 2.87
CA HIS A 81 5.21 39.28 2.85
C HIS A 81 4.33 38.69 3.94
N GLN A 82 3.13 38.33 3.50
CA GLN A 82 2.28 37.25 4.03
C GLN A 82 3.05 36.40 5.06
N ARG A 83 2.60 36.46 6.32
CA ARG A 83 3.01 35.60 7.44
C ARG A 83 3.83 34.41 6.95
N CYS A 84 5.14 34.39 7.23
CA CYS A 84 5.93 33.19 7.10
C CYS A 84 5.30 32.15 8.04
N ASP A 85 4.36 31.40 7.51
CA ASP A 85 3.74 30.25 8.14
C ASP A 85 4.84 29.22 8.24
N PHE A 86 5.63 29.29 9.33
CA PHE A 86 6.48 28.20 9.77
C PHE A 86 5.55 27.04 10.13
N LYS A 87 5.00 26.36 9.11
CA LYS A 87 4.37 25.06 9.28
C LYS A 87 5.44 24.17 9.86
N THR A 88 5.32 23.87 11.16
CA THR A 88 6.05 22.80 11.82
C THR A 88 5.98 21.59 10.89
N ARG A 89 7.11 21.20 10.29
CA ARG A 89 7.16 20.03 9.41
C ARG A 89 6.59 18.85 10.19
N ALA A 90 5.61 18.16 9.62
CA ALA A 90 5.04 16.97 10.24
C ALA A 90 6.17 15.98 10.59
N SER A 91 6.08 15.33 11.74
CA SER A 91 7.06 14.31 12.12
C SER A 91 7.13 13.23 11.02
N PRO A 92 8.32 12.74 10.66
CA PRO A 92 8.44 11.70 9.65
C PRO A 92 7.65 10.45 10.04
N ILE A 93 6.91 9.90 9.09
CA ILE A 93 6.28 8.59 9.27
C ILE A 93 7.27 7.49 8.91
N ARG A 94 7.24 6.39 9.65
CA ARG A 94 8.15 5.25 9.44
C ARG A 94 7.43 4.19 8.61
N VAL A 95 7.95 3.90 7.43
CA VAL A 95 7.30 3.01 6.46
C VAL A 95 8.22 1.83 6.19
N VAL A 96 7.78 0.63 6.54
CA VAL A 96 8.52 -0.60 6.23
C VAL A 96 8.05 -1.24 4.93
N VAL A 97 9.01 -1.68 4.11
CA VAL A 97 8.77 -2.46 2.89
C VAL A 97 9.60 -3.74 2.98
N THR A 98 8.94 -4.91 2.96
CA THR A 98 9.64 -6.22 2.97
C THR A 98 9.87 -6.75 1.57
N GLY A 99 10.91 -7.55 1.35
CA GLY A 99 11.34 -7.92 0.00
C GLY A 99 11.74 -6.67 -0.81
N ALA A 100 12.40 -5.72 -0.14
CA ALA A 100 12.69 -4.39 -0.64
C ALA A 100 13.58 -4.37 -1.89
N ALA A 101 14.42 -5.39 -2.09
CA ALA A 101 15.22 -5.58 -3.30
C ALA A 101 14.42 -6.19 -4.46
N GLY A 102 13.16 -6.60 -4.22
CA GLY A 102 12.28 -7.19 -5.22
C GLY A 102 11.66 -6.18 -6.19
N GLN A 103 11.27 -6.65 -7.38
CA GLN A 103 10.76 -5.80 -8.47
C GLN A 103 9.49 -4.98 -8.12
N ILE A 104 8.59 -5.55 -7.31
CA ILE A 104 7.39 -4.83 -6.85
C ILE A 104 7.82 -3.70 -5.90
N ALA A 105 8.67 -4.02 -4.93
CA ALA A 105 9.15 -3.03 -3.96
C ALA A 105 9.94 -1.91 -4.64
N TYR A 106 10.81 -2.23 -5.59
CA TYR A 106 11.54 -1.24 -6.39
C TYR A 106 10.63 -0.19 -7.04
N SER A 107 9.51 -0.62 -7.65
CA SER A 107 8.52 0.31 -8.22
C SER A 107 7.65 1.03 -7.16
N LEU A 108 7.47 0.42 -5.98
CA LEU A 108 6.63 0.93 -4.90
C LEU A 108 7.36 1.98 -4.06
N ILE A 109 8.63 1.74 -3.73
CA ILE A 109 9.45 2.61 -2.90
C ILE A 109 9.53 4.00 -3.52
N TYR A 110 9.71 4.11 -4.84
CA TYR A 110 9.67 5.40 -5.53
C TYR A 110 8.35 6.15 -5.34
N GLN A 111 7.20 5.46 -5.45
CA GLN A 111 5.88 6.08 -5.25
C GLN A 111 5.68 6.54 -3.80
N ILE A 112 6.15 5.76 -2.83
CA ILE A 112 6.14 6.15 -1.41
C ILE A 112 7.01 7.40 -1.22
N ALA A 113 8.27 7.33 -1.63
CA ALA A 113 9.28 8.35 -1.44
C ALA A 113 8.94 9.68 -2.14
N LYS A 114 8.24 9.63 -3.28
CA LYS A 114 7.74 10.80 -4.00
C LYS A 114 6.53 11.48 -3.33
N GLY A 115 5.84 10.78 -2.42
CA GLY A 115 4.67 11.30 -1.72
C GLY A 115 3.32 10.92 -2.33
N ASP A 116 3.27 10.02 -3.33
CA ASP A 116 2.03 9.59 -3.99
C ASP A 116 1.10 8.82 -3.03
N VAL A 117 1.67 8.24 -1.96
CA VAL A 117 0.94 7.43 -0.97
C VAL A 117 0.51 8.28 0.23
N PHE A 118 1.44 8.99 0.85
CA PHE A 118 1.22 9.65 2.15
C PHE A 118 1.00 11.17 2.05
N GLY A 119 1.12 11.73 0.85
CA GLY A 119 0.94 13.15 0.58
C GLY A 119 2.26 13.87 0.30
N SER A 120 2.20 14.93 -0.51
CA SER A 120 3.35 15.66 -1.03
C SER A 120 4.13 16.49 0.00
N ASN A 121 3.65 16.56 1.25
CA ASN A 121 4.27 17.34 2.34
C ASN A 121 4.58 16.47 3.57
N GLN A 122 4.47 15.14 3.46
CA GLN A 122 4.69 14.23 4.58
C GLN A 122 6.12 13.67 4.51
N PRO A 123 7.02 14.01 5.45
CA PRO A 123 8.34 13.41 5.51
C PRO A 123 8.25 11.90 5.83
N ILE A 124 9.18 11.11 5.30
CA ILE A 124 9.16 9.64 5.35
C ILE A 124 10.54 9.11 5.75
N SER A 125 10.56 8.16 6.69
CA SER A 125 11.70 7.26 6.93
C SER A 125 11.38 5.90 6.31
N LEU A 126 12.23 5.43 5.40
CA LEU A 126 12.07 4.15 4.71
C LEU A 126 12.84 3.06 5.45
N LEU A 127 12.14 2.04 5.93
CA LEU A 127 12.73 0.84 6.52
C LEU A 127 12.62 -0.29 5.50
N LEU A 128 13.76 -0.75 4.99
CA LEU A 128 13.81 -1.68 3.88
C LEU A 128 14.32 -3.03 4.37
N LEU A 129 13.42 -4.01 4.44
CA LEU A 129 13.73 -5.37 4.89
C LEU A 129 13.90 -6.29 3.69
N ASP A 130 15.01 -7.03 3.65
CA ASP A 130 15.17 -8.17 2.76
C ASP A 130 15.89 -9.33 3.46
N ILE A 131 16.09 -10.43 2.76
CA ILE A 131 16.83 -11.58 3.29
C ILE A 131 18.34 -11.36 3.14
N PRO A 132 19.19 -12.00 3.97
CA PRO A 132 20.64 -11.79 3.93
C PRO A 132 21.28 -11.92 2.53
N PRO A 133 20.88 -12.91 1.67
CA PRO A 133 21.41 -13.02 0.32
C PRO A 133 21.11 -11.84 -0.62
N MET A 134 20.09 -11.03 -0.30
CA MET A 134 19.65 -9.90 -1.13
C MET A 134 20.23 -8.56 -0.66
N MET A 135 20.99 -8.52 0.44
CA MET A 135 21.50 -7.27 1.01
C MET A 135 22.38 -6.48 0.04
N GLY A 136 23.21 -7.15 -0.79
CA GLY A 136 24.00 -6.46 -1.82
C GLY A 136 23.14 -5.83 -2.93
N VAL A 137 21.99 -6.44 -3.27
CA VAL A 137 21.03 -5.84 -4.22
C VAL A 137 20.29 -4.68 -3.54
N LEU A 138 19.94 -4.84 -2.26
CA LEU A 138 19.28 -3.80 -1.48
C LEU A 138 20.16 -2.55 -1.33
N GLU A 139 21.47 -2.71 -1.14
CA GLU A 139 22.43 -1.60 -1.16
C GLU A 139 22.35 -0.80 -2.46
N GLY A 140 22.24 -1.48 -3.61
CA GLY A 140 22.02 -0.82 -4.91
C GLY A 140 20.71 -0.03 -4.96
N VAL A 141 19.62 -0.57 -4.39
CA VAL A 141 18.34 0.16 -4.28
C VAL A 141 18.49 1.42 -3.41
N VAL A 142 19.26 1.35 -2.32
CA VAL A 142 19.54 2.52 -1.47
C VAL A 142 20.33 3.59 -2.21
N MET A 143 21.32 3.20 -3.01
CA MET A 143 22.05 4.15 -3.88
C MET A 143 21.08 4.88 -4.81
N GLU A 144 20.20 4.16 -5.50
CA GLU A 144 19.23 4.78 -6.41
C GLU A 144 18.21 5.69 -5.70
N ILE A 145 17.78 5.35 -4.47
CA ILE A 145 16.93 6.24 -3.67
C ILE A 145 17.64 7.56 -3.37
N ASN A 146 18.92 7.51 -3.01
CA ASN A 146 19.72 8.71 -2.74
C ASN A 146 19.90 9.54 -4.02
N ASP A 147 20.18 8.89 -5.16
CA ASP A 147 20.35 9.55 -6.46
C ASP A 147 19.07 10.21 -6.96
N CYS A 148 17.89 9.73 -6.52
CA CYS A 148 16.61 10.36 -6.86
C CYS A 148 16.39 11.73 -6.21
N ALA A 149 17.20 12.12 -5.20
CA ALA A 149 17.11 13.41 -4.50
C ALA A 149 15.68 13.76 -4.01
N LEU A 150 14.97 12.76 -3.47
CA LEU A 150 13.57 12.90 -3.06
C LEU A 150 13.47 13.59 -1.69
N HIS A 151 13.13 14.88 -1.70
CA HIS A 151 13.10 15.75 -0.51
C HIS A 151 12.24 15.26 0.68
N LEU A 152 11.27 14.36 0.46
CA LEU A 152 10.45 13.79 1.54
C LEU A 152 11.19 12.69 2.31
N VAL A 153 12.15 12.01 1.69
CA VAL A 153 12.92 10.93 2.33
C VAL A 153 13.91 11.56 3.30
N GLN A 154 13.71 11.31 4.59
CA GLN A 154 14.59 11.81 5.66
C GLN A 154 15.64 10.78 6.07
N GLU A 155 15.34 9.50 5.87
CA GLU A 155 16.16 8.38 6.32
C GLU A 155 15.83 7.13 5.48
N VAL A 156 16.86 6.33 5.19
CA VAL A 156 16.73 5.01 4.57
C VAL A 156 17.51 4.00 5.40
N ILE A 157 16.83 2.97 5.91
CA ILE A 157 17.41 1.95 6.79
C ILE A 157 17.29 0.59 6.09
N PRO A 158 18.32 0.14 5.34
CA PRO A 158 18.38 -1.22 4.83
C PRO A 158 18.76 -2.20 5.95
N THR A 159 18.08 -3.35 6.04
CA THR A 159 18.40 -4.38 7.04
C THR A 159 17.86 -5.75 6.62
N ASP A 160 18.45 -6.80 7.18
CA ASP A 160 17.91 -8.16 7.17
C ASP A 160 17.33 -8.60 8.53
N ASP A 161 17.35 -7.71 9.53
CA ASP A 161 16.78 -7.94 10.87
C ASP A 161 15.35 -7.39 10.97
N PRO A 162 14.33 -8.26 11.14
CA PRO A 162 12.96 -7.83 11.36
C PRO A 162 12.80 -6.88 12.56
N ALA A 163 13.57 -7.03 13.64
CA ALA A 163 13.45 -6.17 14.81
C ALA A 163 13.82 -4.71 14.50
N VAL A 164 14.82 -4.51 13.63
CA VAL A 164 15.20 -3.18 13.13
C VAL A 164 14.14 -2.66 12.15
N ALA A 165 13.74 -3.50 11.19
CA ALA A 165 12.81 -3.11 10.13
C ALA A 165 11.41 -2.72 10.62
N PHE A 166 10.91 -3.36 11.68
CA PHE A 166 9.57 -3.11 12.22
C PHE A 166 9.54 -2.11 13.37
N LYS A 167 10.67 -1.49 13.73
CA LYS A 167 10.75 -0.54 14.84
C LYS A 167 9.99 0.75 14.58
N ASP A 168 8.99 1.00 15.43
CA ASP A 168 8.15 2.20 15.50
C ASP A 168 7.44 2.52 14.17
N VAL A 169 7.15 1.51 13.33
CA VAL A 169 6.55 1.73 12.01
C VAL A 169 5.09 2.17 12.10
N ASP A 170 4.71 3.10 11.21
CA ASP A 170 3.36 3.63 11.02
C ASP A 170 2.58 2.89 9.93
N ALA A 171 3.29 2.42 8.90
CA ALA A 171 2.74 1.66 7.79
C ALA A 171 3.70 0.55 7.36
N ALA A 172 3.15 -0.62 7.03
CA ALA A 172 3.91 -1.79 6.61
C ALA A 172 3.40 -2.36 5.29
N PHE A 173 4.29 -2.47 4.31
CA PHE A 173 4.06 -3.17 3.05
C PHE A 173 4.77 -4.52 3.08
N LEU A 174 4.01 -5.58 3.34
CA LEU A 174 4.53 -6.95 3.36
C LEU A 174 4.49 -7.55 1.94
N VAL A 175 5.51 -7.22 1.16
CA VAL A 175 5.64 -7.63 -0.26
C VAL A 175 6.42 -8.93 -0.40
N GLY A 176 7.48 -9.09 0.40
CA GLY A 176 8.31 -10.29 0.42
C GLY A 176 7.52 -11.53 0.82
N SER A 177 7.52 -12.53 -0.07
CA SER A 177 6.94 -13.86 0.14
C SER A 177 7.75 -14.89 -0.63
N MET A 178 7.67 -16.16 -0.24
CA MET A 178 8.33 -17.22 -1.00
C MET A 178 7.56 -17.44 -2.30
N PRO A 179 8.17 -17.23 -3.49
CA PRO A 179 7.52 -17.54 -4.75
C PRO A 179 7.38 -19.06 -4.90
N ARG A 180 6.30 -19.50 -5.56
CA ARG A 180 6.15 -20.91 -5.91
C ARG A 180 7.29 -21.34 -6.85
N LYS A 181 8.04 -22.36 -6.45
CA LYS A 181 9.09 -22.98 -7.27
C LYS A 181 8.54 -24.16 -8.07
N GLN A 182 9.19 -24.51 -9.18
CA GLN A 182 8.84 -25.71 -9.94
C GLN A 182 9.03 -26.94 -9.05
N GLY A 183 8.04 -27.84 -9.04
CA GLY A 183 8.03 -29.03 -8.17
C GLY A 183 7.62 -28.78 -6.72
N MET A 184 7.28 -27.53 -6.35
CA MET A 184 6.76 -27.23 -5.01
C MET A 184 5.25 -27.49 -4.97
N GLU A 185 4.84 -28.34 -4.04
CA GLU A 185 3.43 -28.57 -3.75
C GLU A 185 2.81 -27.36 -3.07
N ARG A 186 1.48 -27.22 -3.19
CA ARG A 186 0.76 -26.08 -2.62
C ARG A 186 0.89 -26.03 -1.09
N LYS A 187 0.94 -27.19 -0.42
CA LYS A 187 1.16 -27.32 1.03
C LYS A 187 2.52 -26.79 1.47
N ASP A 188 3.56 -27.02 0.67
CA ASP A 188 4.92 -26.59 0.98
C ASP A 188 5.03 -25.07 0.87
N LEU A 189 4.40 -24.49 -0.16
CA LEU A 189 4.31 -23.05 -0.35
C LEU A 189 3.61 -22.36 0.82
N LEU A 190 2.47 -22.92 1.28
CA LEU A 190 1.74 -22.41 2.43
C LEU A 190 2.60 -22.49 3.69
N SER A 191 3.19 -23.65 3.97
CA SER A 191 4.02 -23.90 5.14
C SER A 191 5.24 -22.98 5.20
N ALA A 192 5.88 -22.71 4.07
CA ALA A 192 7.00 -21.79 3.97
C ALA A 192 6.57 -20.34 4.26
N ASN A 193 5.45 -19.89 3.67
CA ASN A 193 4.96 -18.53 3.89
C ASN A 193 4.41 -18.34 5.32
N VAL A 194 3.83 -19.37 5.95
CA VAL A 194 3.43 -19.31 7.37
C VAL A 194 4.62 -18.95 8.26
N LYS A 195 5.79 -19.56 8.02
CA LYS A 195 7.01 -19.24 8.80
C LYS A 195 7.44 -17.79 8.62
N ILE A 196 7.39 -17.27 7.40
CA ILE A 196 7.75 -15.88 7.08
C ILE A 196 6.80 -14.90 7.78
N PHE A 197 5.49 -15.08 7.60
CA PHE A 197 4.48 -14.15 8.13
C PHE A 197 4.27 -14.30 9.64
N LYS A 198 4.63 -15.44 10.24
CA LYS A 198 4.77 -15.59 11.69
C LYS A 198 5.85 -14.65 12.23
N VAL A 199 7.07 -14.73 11.71
CA VAL A 199 8.20 -13.90 12.17
C VAL A 199 7.90 -12.41 11.96
N GLN A 200 7.30 -12.04 10.81
CA GLN A 200 6.89 -10.66 10.57
C GLN A 200 5.78 -10.19 11.51
N GLY A 201 4.80 -11.06 11.80
CA GLY A 201 3.74 -10.79 12.79
C GLY A 201 4.30 -10.57 14.19
N GLU A 202 5.16 -11.46 14.68
CA GLU A 202 5.82 -11.33 15.99
C GLU A 202 6.69 -10.06 16.07
N ALA A 203 7.39 -9.70 14.99
CA ALA A 203 8.18 -8.48 14.93
C ALA A 203 7.31 -7.22 14.94
N LEU A 204 6.21 -7.18 14.17
CA LEU A 204 5.22 -6.11 14.22
C LEU A 204 4.62 -5.98 15.64
N ASP A 205 4.22 -7.10 16.23
CA ASP A 205 3.66 -7.12 17.59
C ASP A 205 4.64 -6.52 18.60
N LYS A 206 5.92 -6.86 18.50
CA LYS A 206 6.90 -6.43 19.49
C LYS A 206 7.41 -5.00 19.27
N HIS A 207 7.56 -4.58 18.01
CA HIS A 207 8.36 -3.40 17.67
C HIS A 207 7.58 -2.28 16.97
N ALA A 208 6.43 -2.56 16.35
CA ALA A 208 5.66 -1.55 15.64
C ALA A 208 4.75 -0.74 16.58
N LYS A 209 4.29 0.42 16.09
CA LYS A 209 3.20 1.15 16.73
C LYS A 209 1.93 0.30 16.66
N LYS A 210 1.11 0.30 17.72
CA LYS A 210 -0.10 -0.55 17.79
C LYS A 210 -1.20 -0.14 16.80
N ASN A 211 -1.12 1.10 16.33
CA ASN A 211 -2.00 1.64 15.29
C ASN A 211 -1.41 1.53 13.87
N VAL A 212 -0.31 0.79 13.67
CA VAL A 212 0.31 0.54 12.36
C VAL A 212 -0.73 0.02 11.36
N LYS A 213 -0.66 0.47 10.11
CA LYS A 213 -1.49 -0.08 9.01
C LYS A 213 -0.68 -1.05 8.17
N VAL A 214 -1.14 -2.30 8.08
CA VAL A 214 -0.42 -3.41 7.45
C VAL A 214 -1.13 -3.82 6.16
N LEU A 215 -0.38 -3.80 5.06
CA LEU A 215 -0.82 -4.25 3.75
C LEU A 215 0.01 -5.45 3.30
N VAL A 216 -0.65 -6.59 3.15
CA VAL A 216 -0.07 -7.82 2.62
C VAL A 216 -0.27 -7.91 1.11
N VAL A 217 0.84 -7.97 0.40
CA VAL A 217 0.92 -8.16 -1.06
C VAL A 217 1.47 -9.54 -1.39
N GLY A 218 2.37 -10.06 -0.56
CA GLY A 218 3.00 -11.37 -0.75
C GLY A 218 1.98 -12.51 -0.74
N ASN A 219 2.02 -13.35 -1.76
CA ASN A 219 1.02 -14.40 -1.94
C ASN A 219 1.28 -15.64 -1.06
N PRO A 220 0.23 -16.34 -0.61
CA PRO A 220 -1.20 -16.04 -0.78
C PRO A 220 -1.69 -14.91 0.16
N ALA A 221 -2.06 -13.76 -0.40
CA ALA A 221 -2.17 -12.51 0.36
C ALA A 221 -3.20 -12.54 1.49
N ASN A 222 -4.41 -13.06 1.24
CA ASN A 222 -5.47 -13.16 2.25
C ASN A 222 -5.03 -14.02 3.44
N THR A 223 -4.52 -15.22 3.15
CA THR A 223 -4.06 -16.18 4.18
C THR A 223 -2.87 -15.62 4.96
N ASN A 224 -1.90 -15.02 4.27
CA ASN A 224 -0.74 -14.39 4.89
C ASN A 224 -1.12 -13.21 5.80
N ALA A 225 -2.11 -12.39 5.42
CA ALA A 225 -2.64 -11.33 6.28
C ALA A 225 -3.29 -11.90 7.55
N LEU A 226 -4.08 -12.98 7.42
CA LEU A 226 -4.68 -13.65 8.58
C LEU A 226 -3.60 -14.20 9.52
N ILE A 227 -2.60 -14.91 8.98
CA ILE A 227 -1.46 -15.44 9.74
C ILE A 227 -0.75 -14.31 10.49
N CYS A 228 -0.39 -13.25 9.78
CA CYS A 228 0.33 -12.12 10.35
C CYS A 228 -0.45 -11.49 11.52
N SER A 229 -1.77 -11.28 11.35
CA SER A 229 -2.63 -10.76 12.41
C SER A 229 -2.71 -11.67 13.64
N LYS A 230 -2.67 -13.01 13.45
CA LYS A 230 -2.73 -13.99 14.54
C LYS A 230 -1.49 -13.94 15.43
N TYR A 231 -0.33 -13.66 14.84
CA TYR A 231 0.94 -13.52 15.55
C TYR A 231 1.21 -12.09 16.03
N ALA A 232 0.26 -11.17 15.83
CA ALA A 232 0.31 -9.80 16.31
C ALA A 232 -0.94 -9.41 17.13
N PRO A 233 -1.23 -10.11 18.24
CA PRO A 233 -2.47 -9.94 18.98
C PRO A 233 -2.63 -8.56 19.64
N SER A 234 -1.55 -7.78 19.81
CA SER A 234 -1.63 -6.42 20.36
C SER A 234 -2.02 -5.37 19.33
N ILE A 235 -2.07 -5.72 18.04
CA ILE A 235 -2.49 -4.84 16.94
C ILE A 235 -3.91 -5.25 16.52
N PRO A 236 -4.85 -4.29 16.38
CA PRO A 236 -6.21 -4.58 15.91
C PRO A 236 -6.19 -5.37 14.59
N ARG A 237 -6.99 -6.44 14.49
CA ARG A 237 -7.03 -7.30 13.30
C ARG A 237 -7.45 -6.53 12.06
N GLU A 238 -8.23 -5.47 12.23
CA GLU A 238 -8.68 -4.55 11.19
C GLU A 238 -7.52 -3.79 10.54
N ASN A 239 -6.37 -3.69 11.19
CA ASN A 239 -5.20 -3.05 10.62
C ASN A 239 -4.44 -3.95 9.63
N PHE A 240 -4.78 -5.24 9.54
CA PHE A 240 -4.18 -6.19 8.59
C PHE A 240 -5.09 -6.38 7.39
N THR A 241 -4.63 -5.93 6.23
CA THR A 241 -5.37 -6.03 4.97
C THR A 241 -4.59 -6.76 3.90
N ALA A 242 -5.29 -7.44 3.00
CA ALA A 242 -4.72 -8.11 1.83
C ALA A 242 -5.10 -7.35 0.55
N MET A 243 -4.18 -7.31 -0.41
CA MET A 243 -4.34 -6.51 -1.62
C MET A 243 -5.15 -7.24 -2.71
N THR A 244 -6.39 -6.79 -2.93
CA THR A 244 -7.19 -7.10 -4.15
C THR A 244 -7.35 -5.88 -5.07
N ARG A 245 -6.70 -4.77 -4.74
CA ARG A 245 -6.76 -3.51 -5.50
C ARG A 245 -6.25 -3.62 -6.94
N LEU A 246 -5.27 -4.48 -7.20
CA LEU A 246 -4.78 -4.71 -8.56
C LEU A 246 -5.87 -5.33 -9.44
N ASP A 247 -6.64 -6.26 -8.87
CA ASP A 247 -7.73 -6.92 -9.59
C ASP A 247 -8.87 -5.95 -9.87
N GLN A 248 -9.21 -5.09 -8.92
CA GLN A 248 -10.15 -3.98 -9.14
C GLN A 248 -9.66 -3.06 -10.27
N ASN A 249 -8.38 -2.66 -10.23
CA ASN A 249 -7.79 -1.80 -11.27
C ASN A 249 -7.82 -2.48 -12.66
N ARG A 250 -7.61 -3.80 -12.73
CA ARG A 250 -7.76 -4.58 -13.97
C ARG A 250 -9.19 -4.58 -14.47
N GLY A 251 -10.18 -4.75 -13.59
CA GLY A 251 -11.60 -4.67 -13.95
C GLY A 251 -11.98 -3.29 -14.49
N LYS A 252 -11.56 -2.22 -13.81
CA LYS A 252 -11.72 -0.84 -14.30
C LYS A 252 -11.12 -0.65 -15.70
N ALA A 253 -9.91 -1.18 -15.94
CA ALA A 253 -9.27 -1.08 -17.24
C ALA A 253 -10.02 -1.83 -18.35
N GLN A 254 -10.59 -3.02 -18.06
CA GLN A 254 -11.38 -3.76 -19.04
C GLN A 254 -12.67 -3.01 -19.42
N ILE A 255 -13.38 -2.45 -18.44
CA ILE A 255 -14.58 -1.65 -18.67
C ILE A 255 -14.24 -0.38 -19.46
N ALA A 256 -13.15 0.30 -19.10
CA ALA A 256 -12.68 1.51 -19.79
C ALA A 256 -12.41 1.23 -21.27
N ALA A 257 -11.71 0.13 -21.55
CA ALA A 257 -11.41 -0.29 -22.92
C ALA A 257 -12.68 -0.66 -23.70
N ARG A 258 -13.62 -1.40 -23.07
CA ARG A 258 -14.89 -1.80 -23.69
C ARG A 258 -15.74 -0.60 -24.08
N LEU A 259 -15.86 0.38 -23.17
CA LEU A 259 -16.67 1.59 -23.35
C LEU A 259 -15.92 2.74 -24.05
N LYS A 260 -14.63 2.56 -24.36
CA LYS A 260 -13.74 3.59 -24.93
C LYS A 260 -13.78 4.90 -24.14
N THR A 261 -13.75 4.80 -22.80
CA THR A 261 -13.79 5.93 -21.87
C THR A 261 -12.53 6.00 -21.01
N ASN A 262 -12.33 7.11 -20.31
CA ASN A 262 -11.22 7.23 -19.37
C ASN A 262 -11.46 6.35 -18.13
N VAL A 263 -10.42 5.67 -17.63
CA VAL A 263 -10.52 4.82 -16.43
C VAL A 263 -10.92 5.58 -15.16
N GLY A 264 -10.65 6.89 -15.12
CA GLY A 264 -11.07 7.80 -14.06
C GLY A 264 -12.60 7.97 -13.98
N ASN A 265 -13.31 7.72 -15.08
CA ASN A 265 -14.77 7.82 -15.14
C ASN A 265 -15.47 6.59 -14.55
N ILE A 266 -14.74 5.53 -14.20
CA ILE A 266 -15.30 4.29 -13.67
C ILE A 266 -15.09 4.23 -12.17
N LYS A 267 -16.16 3.98 -11.43
CA LYS A 267 -16.17 3.94 -9.96
C LYS A 267 -16.77 2.61 -9.48
N ASN A 268 -16.48 2.24 -8.24
CA ASN A 268 -17.24 1.24 -7.51
C ASN A 268 -17.25 -0.18 -8.11
N VAL A 269 -16.17 -0.58 -8.79
CA VAL A 269 -15.90 -1.99 -9.17
C VAL A 269 -15.49 -2.76 -7.91
N ILE A 270 -16.10 -3.92 -7.70
CA ILE A 270 -15.90 -4.75 -6.52
C ILE A 270 -15.16 -6.03 -6.91
N ILE A 271 -14.22 -6.46 -6.08
CA ILE A 271 -13.63 -7.79 -6.10
C ILE A 271 -14.04 -8.49 -4.82
N TRP A 272 -14.80 -9.57 -4.94
CA TRP A 272 -15.16 -10.42 -3.80
C TRP A 272 -14.19 -11.59 -3.69
N GLY A 273 -13.92 -12.00 -2.44
CA GLY A 273 -13.27 -13.28 -2.19
C GLY A 273 -11.76 -13.24 -2.01
N ASN A 274 -11.13 -14.32 -2.46
CA ASN A 274 -9.68 -14.51 -2.31
C ASN A 274 -8.92 -13.81 -3.43
N HIS A 275 -7.71 -13.29 -3.17
CA HIS A 275 -6.79 -12.90 -4.24
C HIS A 275 -6.26 -14.16 -4.95
N SER A 276 -7.06 -14.72 -5.86
CA SER A 276 -6.75 -15.94 -6.61
C SER A 276 -7.60 -16.03 -7.88
N ALA A 277 -7.50 -17.14 -8.62
CA ALA A 277 -8.36 -17.42 -9.76
C ALA A 277 -9.85 -17.57 -9.39
N THR A 278 -10.19 -17.80 -8.12
CA THR A 278 -11.59 -17.90 -7.65
C THR A 278 -12.23 -16.56 -7.28
N GLN A 279 -11.51 -15.44 -7.47
CA GLN A 279 -12.07 -14.12 -7.19
C GLN A 279 -13.30 -13.85 -8.06
N VAL A 280 -14.22 -13.02 -7.55
CA VAL A 280 -15.44 -12.63 -8.27
C VAL A 280 -15.43 -11.11 -8.51
N PRO A 281 -15.01 -10.67 -9.71
CA PRO A 281 -15.18 -9.28 -10.14
C PRO A 281 -16.65 -8.97 -10.38
N ASP A 282 -17.15 -7.91 -9.75
CA ASP A 282 -18.55 -7.51 -9.78
C ASP A 282 -18.68 -6.01 -10.08
N VAL A 283 -19.57 -5.70 -11.03
CA VAL A 283 -19.80 -4.35 -11.54
C VAL A 283 -21.25 -3.91 -11.38
N ARG A 284 -22.09 -4.65 -10.64
CA ARG A 284 -23.50 -4.29 -10.42
C ARG A 284 -23.66 -2.95 -9.72
N SER A 285 -22.77 -2.67 -8.77
CA SER A 285 -22.71 -1.39 -8.05
C SER A 285 -21.72 -0.40 -8.69
N ALA A 286 -21.08 -0.78 -9.80
CA ALA A 286 -20.13 0.08 -10.48
C ALA A 286 -20.87 1.08 -11.39
N THR A 287 -20.34 2.29 -11.45
CA THR A 287 -20.87 3.35 -12.29
C THR A 287 -19.81 3.84 -13.27
N VAL A 288 -20.27 4.44 -14.36
CA VAL A 288 -19.43 5.06 -15.37
C VAL A 288 -20.02 6.40 -15.81
N THR A 289 -19.17 7.43 -15.88
CA THR A 289 -19.54 8.72 -16.47
C THR A 289 -19.24 8.74 -17.96
N VAL A 290 -20.26 8.91 -18.79
CA VAL A 290 -20.17 9.02 -20.26
C VAL A 290 -21.03 10.19 -20.73
N GLY A 291 -20.50 11.08 -21.56
CA GLY A 291 -21.24 12.24 -22.07
C GLY A 291 -21.77 13.17 -20.98
N GLY A 292 -21.06 13.27 -19.84
CA GLY A 292 -21.46 14.08 -18.68
C GLY A 292 -22.52 13.45 -17.77
N SER A 293 -23.06 12.28 -18.13
CA SER A 293 -24.03 11.55 -17.32
C SER A 293 -23.40 10.33 -16.66
N THR A 294 -23.76 10.07 -15.39
CA THR A 294 -23.30 8.88 -14.66
C THR A 294 -24.39 7.83 -14.68
N ILE A 295 -24.07 6.66 -15.25
CA ILE A 295 -24.97 5.52 -15.38
C ILE A 295 -24.31 4.25 -14.80
N GLY A 296 -25.09 3.19 -14.60
CA GLY A 296 -24.56 1.90 -14.16
C GLY A 296 -23.69 1.23 -15.24
N VAL A 297 -22.66 0.47 -14.85
CA VAL A 297 -21.80 -0.23 -15.82
C VAL A 297 -22.58 -1.26 -16.63
N TYR A 298 -23.54 -1.97 -16.02
CA TYR A 298 -24.44 -2.89 -16.73
C TYR A 298 -25.23 -2.16 -17.83
N GLU A 299 -25.80 -1.00 -17.52
CA GLU A 299 -26.55 -0.19 -18.47
C GLU A 299 -25.65 0.39 -19.57
N ALA A 300 -24.41 0.75 -19.25
CA ALA A 300 -23.46 1.28 -20.22
C ALA A 300 -22.95 0.20 -21.19
N VAL A 301 -22.67 -1.00 -20.68
CA VAL A 301 -22.07 -2.10 -21.44
C VAL A 301 -23.11 -2.87 -22.25
N LYS A 302 -24.31 -3.09 -21.70
CA LYS A 302 -25.44 -3.81 -22.32
C LYS A 302 -25.06 -5.18 -22.92
N ASP A 303 -24.18 -5.91 -22.24
CA ASP A 303 -23.65 -7.20 -22.69
C ASP A 303 -23.40 -8.10 -21.47
N ASP A 304 -24.46 -8.74 -21.00
CA ASP A 304 -24.43 -9.60 -19.81
C ASP A 304 -23.54 -10.84 -20.02
N ALA A 305 -23.50 -11.38 -21.23
CA ALA A 305 -22.67 -12.53 -21.56
C ALA A 305 -21.18 -12.20 -21.40
N TRP A 306 -20.75 -11.02 -21.88
CA TRP A 306 -19.38 -10.55 -21.67
C TRP A 306 -19.08 -10.29 -20.18
N LEU A 307 -20.00 -9.62 -19.47
CA LEU A 307 -19.85 -9.28 -18.04
C LEU A 307 -19.73 -10.52 -17.15
N GLN A 308 -20.48 -11.58 -17.45
CA GLN A 308 -20.49 -12.82 -16.66
C GLN A 308 -19.47 -13.87 -17.13
N GLY A 309 -18.86 -13.68 -18.31
CA GLY A 309 -17.91 -14.62 -18.91
C GLY A 309 -16.52 -14.01 -19.08
N ASP A 310 -16.30 -13.38 -20.24
CA ASP A 310 -14.98 -12.90 -20.67
C ASP A 310 -14.38 -11.86 -19.73
N PHE A 311 -15.20 -10.98 -19.15
CA PHE A 311 -14.75 -9.97 -18.19
C PHE A 311 -14.09 -10.62 -16.96
N ILE A 312 -14.78 -11.58 -16.34
CA ILE A 312 -14.31 -12.32 -15.17
C ILE A 312 -13.05 -13.12 -15.51
N ASN A 313 -13.12 -13.93 -16.57
CA ASN A 313 -12.01 -14.77 -17.05
C ASN A 313 -10.75 -13.95 -17.33
N THR A 314 -10.91 -12.78 -17.96
CA THR A 314 -9.78 -11.91 -18.30
C THR A 314 -9.08 -11.40 -17.05
N ILE A 315 -9.82 -11.02 -16.01
CA ILE A 315 -9.26 -10.51 -14.75
C ILE A 315 -8.53 -11.64 -14.01
N GLN A 316 -9.18 -12.80 -13.86
CA GLN A 316 -8.60 -13.98 -13.19
C GLN A 316 -7.30 -14.43 -13.85
N LYS A 317 -7.21 -14.37 -15.19
CA LYS A 317 -6.04 -14.80 -15.97
C LYS A 317 -5.06 -13.67 -16.29
N ARG A 318 -5.32 -12.43 -15.85
CA ARG A 318 -4.54 -11.25 -16.28
C ARG A 318 -3.08 -11.31 -15.87
N GLY A 319 -2.78 -11.86 -14.69
CA GLY A 319 -1.40 -12.04 -14.23
C GLY A 319 -0.58 -12.92 -15.18
N ALA A 320 -1.14 -14.07 -15.58
CA ALA A 320 -0.51 -14.98 -16.53
C ALA A 320 -0.32 -14.35 -17.90
N ALA A 321 -1.32 -13.59 -18.40
CA ALA A 321 -1.21 -12.87 -19.66
C ALA A 321 -0.06 -11.84 -19.66
N VAL A 322 0.13 -11.11 -18.56
CA VAL A 322 1.26 -10.16 -18.44
C VAL A 322 2.60 -10.89 -18.40
N ILE A 323 2.69 -12.01 -17.67
CA ILE A 323 3.92 -12.82 -17.63
C ILE A 323 4.23 -13.37 -19.02
N ALA A 324 3.25 -13.89 -19.74
CA ALA A 324 3.43 -14.43 -21.09
C ALA A 324 3.99 -13.36 -22.05
N ALA A 325 3.49 -12.13 -21.95
CA ALA A 325 3.90 -11.00 -22.79
C ALA A 325 5.26 -10.40 -22.39
N ARG A 326 5.48 -10.10 -21.10
CA ARG A 326 6.67 -9.39 -20.61
C ARG A 326 7.82 -10.30 -20.20
N LYS A 327 7.57 -11.61 -20.07
CA LYS A 327 8.48 -12.59 -19.43
C LYS A 327 8.82 -12.28 -17.97
N MET A 328 8.12 -11.32 -17.38
CA MET A 328 8.28 -10.85 -16.02
C MET A 328 6.91 -10.61 -15.39
N SER A 329 6.87 -10.65 -14.05
CA SER A 329 5.65 -10.35 -13.30
C SER A 329 5.16 -8.91 -13.54
N SER A 330 3.89 -8.65 -13.22
CA SER A 330 3.27 -7.33 -13.36
C SER A 330 3.68 -6.37 -12.21
N ALA A 331 4.98 -6.21 -11.99
CA ALA A 331 5.54 -5.52 -10.84
C ALA A 331 5.07 -4.06 -10.70
N MET A 332 5.16 -3.27 -11.78
CA MET A 332 4.74 -1.86 -11.80
C MET A 332 3.26 -1.69 -11.42
N SER A 333 2.35 -2.48 -12.00
CA SER A 333 0.94 -2.35 -11.70
C SER A 333 0.57 -2.88 -10.31
N ALA A 334 1.28 -3.90 -9.81
CA ALA A 334 1.14 -4.35 -8.42
C ALA A 334 1.61 -3.28 -7.42
N ALA A 335 2.75 -2.63 -7.68
CA ALA A 335 3.25 -1.52 -6.87
C ALA A 335 2.26 -0.36 -6.84
N LYS A 336 1.72 0.02 -8.00
CA LYS A 336 0.69 1.07 -8.06
C LYS A 336 -0.57 0.70 -7.28
N ALA A 337 -1.01 -0.54 -7.37
CA ALA A 337 -2.16 -1.01 -6.60
C ALA A 337 -1.88 -1.01 -5.08
N ALA A 338 -0.67 -1.36 -4.66
CA ALA A 338 -0.29 -1.33 -3.24
C ALA A 338 -0.24 0.11 -2.71
N GLY A 339 0.38 1.01 -3.46
CA GLY A 339 0.39 2.45 -3.16
C GLY A 339 -1.01 3.03 -3.10
N ASP A 340 -1.88 2.70 -4.05
CA ASP A 340 -3.29 3.12 -4.06
C ASP A 340 -4.07 2.61 -2.85
N HIS A 341 -3.88 1.34 -2.50
CA HIS A 341 -4.53 0.71 -1.35
C HIS A 341 -4.15 1.44 -0.06
N MET A 342 -2.86 1.65 0.18
CA MET A 342 -2.40 2.35 1.38
C MET A 342 -2.75 3.83 1.36
N ARG A 343 -2.73 4.49 0.18
CA ARG A 343 -3.16 5.88 0.06
C ARG A 343 -4.61 6.04 0.51
N ASP A 344 -5.50 5.17 0.04
CA ASP A 344 -6.92 5.28 0.40
C ASP A 344 -7.15 4.92 1.87
N ILE A 345 -6.35 4.01 2.48
CA ILE A 345 -6.28 3.86 3.94
C ILE A 345 -5.89 5.19 4.59
N TRP A 346 -4.82 5.84 4.11
CA TRP A 346 -4.24 6.99 4.79
C TRP A 346 -5.04 8.29 4.64
N GLN A 347 -5.61 8.51 3.46
CA GLN A 347 -6.26 9.75 3.04
C GLN A 347 -7.80 9.63 3.00
N GLY A 348 -8.33 8.41 3.06
CA GLY A 348 -9.77 8.14 2.94
C GLY A 348 -10.24 7.96 1.49
N THR A 349 -11.46 7.47 1.35
CA THR A 349 -12.15 7.36 0.06
C THR A 349 -13.08 8.56 -0.15
N PRO A 350 -13.24 9.07 -1.39
CA PRO A 350 -14.22 10.12 -1.68
C PRO A 350 -15.66 9.71 -1.29
N PRO A 351 -16.54 10.67 -0.95
CA PRO A 351 -17.94 10.38 -0.67
C PRO A 351 -18.61 9.61 -1.82
N GLY A 352 -19.31 8.52 -1.49
CA GLY A 352 -20.00 7.67 -2.48
C GLY A 352 -19.09 6.71 -3.26
N GLU A 353 -17.77 6.77 -3.05
CA GLU A 353 -16.81 5.84 -3.64
C GLU A 353 -16.37 4.77 -2.63
N PHE A 354 -16.15 3.55 -3.12
CA PHE A 354 -15.54 2.46 -2.37
C PHE A 354 -14.52 1.69 -3.20
N VAL A 355 -13.67 0.95 -2.49
CA VAL A 355 -12.58 0.16 -3.06
C VAL A 355 -12.61 -1.26 -2.52
N SER A 356 -11.96 -2.18 -3.23
CA SER A 356 -11.87 -3.58 -2.82
C SER A 356 -10.64 -3.78 -1.95
N MET A 357 -10.85 -4.36 -0.76
CA MET A 357 -9.79 -4.73 0.16
C MET A 357 -10.09 -6.08 0.78
N GLY A 358 -9.08 -6.95 0.85
CA GLY A 358 -9.12 -8.13 1.71
C GLY A 358 -9.06 -7.69 3.16
N VAL A 359 -10.16 -7.84 3.90
CA VAL A 359 -10.28 -7.44 5.30
C VAL A 359 -10.84 -8.58 6.14
N ILE A 360 -10.69 -8.47 7.46
CA ILE A 360 -11.27 -9.46 8.37
C ILE A 360 -12.80 -9.47 8.23
N SER A 361 -13.39 -10.65 8.03
CA SER A 361 -14.82 -10.78 7.83
C SER A 361 -15.58 -10.81 9.16
N ASP A 362 -16.64 -9.99 9.24
CA ASP A 362 -17.61 -9.93 10.33
C ASP A 362 -18.85 -10.80 10.10
N GLY A 363 -18.89 -11.56 8.99
CA GLY A 363 -20.06 -12.31 8.55
C GLY A 363 -20.90 -11.62 7.47
N SER A 364 -20.53 -10.39 7.08
CA SER A 364 -21.20 -9.62 6.03
C SER A 364 -21.39 -10.45 4.75
N TYR A 365 -22.56 -10.29 4.15
CA TYR A 365 -22.98 -11.02 2.95
C TYR A 365 -23.02 -12.55 3.11
N GLY A 366 -22.94 -13.08 4.34
CA GLY A 366 -22.85 -14.52 4.60
C GLY A 366 -21.46 -15.10 4.33
N ALA A 367 -20.42 -14.28 4.26
CA ALA A 367 -19.04 -14.77 4.29
C ALA A 367 -18.74 -15.40 5.67
N PRO A 368 -17.87 -16.41 5.75
CA PRO A 368 -17.42 -16.94 7.02
C PRO A 368 -16.77 -15.85 7.87
N LYS A 369 -17.04 -15.85 9.18
CA LYS A 369 -16.37 -14.94 10.11
C LYS A 369 -14.90 -15.32 10.26
N ASP A 370 -14.10 -14.37 10.70
CA ASP A 370 -12.71 -14.57 11.14
C ASP A 370 -11.72 -14.99 10.05
N ILE A 371 -12.10 -14.87 8.77
CA ILE A 371 -11.21 -15.00 7.62
C ILE A 371 -10.94 -13.65 6.95
N VAL A 372 -9.81 -13.52 6.26
CA VAL A 372 -9.55 -12.35 5.40
C VAL A 372 -10.20 -12.59 4.04
N PHE A 373 -11.22 -11.78 3.72
CA PHE A 373 -12.02 -11.89 2.51
C PHE A 373 -12.16 -10.50 1.88
N SER A 374 -12.15 -10.42 0.55
CA SER A 374 -12.26 -9.13 -0.14
C SER A 374 -13.70 -8.63 -0.17
N PHE A 375 -13.88 -7.40 0.30
CA PHE A 375 -15.16 -6.70 0.36
C PHE A 375 -15.05 -5.30 -0.28
N PRO A 376 -16.18 -4.70 -0.71
CA PRO A 376 -16.23 -3.26 -0.93
C PRO A 376 -16.13 -2.53 0.41
N VAL A 377 -15.16 -1.64 0.54
CA VAL A 377 -14.96 -0.83 1.74
C VAL A 377 -14.89 0.66 1.40
N ASN A 378 -15.46 1.48 2.27
CA ASN A 378 -15.18 2.91 2.32
C ASN A 378 -14.23 3.19 3.49
N ILE A 379 -13.48 4.28 3.39
CA ILE A 379 -12.43 4.59 4.36
C ILE A 379 -12.57 6.03 4.81
N GLN A 380 -12.60 6.22 6.13
CA GLN A 380 -12.59 7.52 6.79
C GLN A 380 -11.69 7.45 8.01
N ASN A 381 -10.87 8.48 8.23
CA ASN A 381 -9.98 8.56 9.39
C ASN A 381 -9.06 7.32 9.58
N LYS A 382 -8.60 6.72 8.47
CA LYS A 382 -7.78 5.49 8.45
C LYS A 382 -8.46 4.23 8.97
N GLU A 383 -9.79 4.26 9.06
CA GLU A 383 -10.62 3.13 9.38
C GLU A 383 -11.48 2.79 8.17
N TRP A 384 -11.54 1.50 7.82
CA TRP A 384 -12.39 1.01 6.76
C TRP A 384 -13.72 0.50 7.35
N LYS A 385 -14.79 0.56 6.56
CA LYS A 385 -16.06 -0.11 6.86
C LYS A 385 -16.55 -0.85 5.62
N ILE A 386 -17.09 -2.06 5.82
CA ILE A 386 -17.72 -2.81 4.74
C ILE A 386 -18.98 -2.07 4.31
N VAL A 387 -19.05 -1.72 3.03
CA VAL A 387 -20.19 -1.02 2.44
C VAL A 387 -21.31 -2.03 2.20
N GLN A 388 -22.55 -1.65 2.51
CA GLN A 388 -23.75 -2.41 2.16
C GLN A 388 -24.19 -2.03 0.74
N VAL A 389 -24.15 -2.99 -0.18
CA VAL A 389 -24.52 -2.83 -1.59
C VAL A 389 -25.62 -3.81 -1.96
N MET A 390 -26.35 -3.55 -3.05
CA MET A 390 -27.32 -4.52 -3.57
C MET A 390 -26.59 -5.78 -4.04
N PHE A 391 -27.04 -6.92 -3.55
CA PHE A 391 -26.44 -8.23 -3.79
C PHE A 391 -27.52 -9.19 -4.28
N ASP A 392 -27.29 -9.85 -5.42
CA ASP A 392 -28.29 -10.74 -6.04
C ASP A 392 -27.82 -12.20 -6.05
N THR A 393 -28.79 -13.11 -6.06
CA THR A 393 -28.68 -14.52 -5.71
C THR A 393 -27.82 -15.36 -6.64
N VAL A 394 -27.65 -15.00 -7.91
CA VAL A 394 -26.82 -15.71 -8.91
C VAL A 394 -25.33 -15.76 -8.50
N ASN A 395 -24.87 -14.76 -7.74
CA ASN A 395 -23.50 -14.73 -7.22
C ASN A 395 -23.28 -15.69 -6.03
N HIS A 396 -24.34 -16.28 -5.44
CA HIS A 396 -24.17 -17.23 -4.33
C HIS A 396 -23.26 -18.40 -4.72
N THR A 397 -23.36 -18.93 -5.94
CA THR A 397 -22.55 -20.08 -6.37
C THR A 397 -21.06 -19.72 -6.44
N PHE A 398 -20.71 -18.62 -7.12
CA PHE A 398 -19.31 -18.17 -7.25
C PHE A 398 -18.73 -17.70 -5.92
N LEU A 399 -19.52 -17.02 -5.08
CA LEU A 399 -19.07 -16.72 -3.72
C LEU A 399 -18.92 -18.00 -2.89
N ASN A 400 -19.78 -19.00 -3.03
CA ASN A 400 -19.63 -20.27 -2.32
C ASN A 400 -18.32 -20.97 -2.69
N ASP A 401 -17.91 -20.94 -3.96
CA ASP A 401 -16.63 -21.52 -4.38
C ASP A 401 -15.44 -20.69 -3.86
N SER A 402 -15.51 -19.36 -3.92
CA SER A 402 -14.48 -18.52 -3.30
C SER A 402 -14.44 -18.65 -1.77
N ARG A 403 -15.59 -18.87 -1.11
CA ARG A 403 -15.71 -19.07 0.34
C ARG A 403 -15.07 -20.39 0.74
N ARG A 404 -15.39 -21.48 0.02
CA ARG A 404 -14.78 -22.81 0.22
C ARG A 404 -13.26 -22.71 0.11
N ASN A 405 -12.73 -22.12 -0.96
CA ASN A 405 -11.28 -21.98 -1.13
C ASN A 405 -10.61 -21.14 -0.02
N CYS A 406 -11.27 -20.09 0.49
CA CYS A 406 -10.79 -19.35 1.66
C CYS A 406 -10.82 -20.18 2.94
N LEU A 407 -11.88 -20.96 3.15
CA LEU A 407 -12.06 -21.84 4.30
C LEU A 407 -11.08 -22.99 4.29
N ASP A 408 -10.85 -23.66 3.16
CA ASP A 408 -9.93 -24.80 3.06
C ASP A 408 -8.50 -24.36 3.41
N LYS A 409 -8.09 -23.18 2.95
CA LYS A 409 -6.81 -22.56 3.33
C LYS A 409 -6.73 -22.14 4.81
N THR A 410 -7.85 -21.89 5.46
CA THR A 410 -7.91 -21.51 6.88
C THR A 410 -8.06 -22.73 7.79
N PHE A 411 -8.73 -23.79 7.33
CA PHE A 411 -8.91 -25.06 8.03
C PHE A 411 -7.59 -25.79 8.18
N ILE A 412 -6.76 -25.80 7.13
CA ILE A 412 -5.34 -26.22 7.21
C ILE A 412 -4.62 -25.52 8.37
N MET A 413 -5.00 -24.28 8.72
CA MET A 413 -4.29 -23.49 9.73
C MET A 413 -4.72 -23.71 11.19
N ASN A 414 -5.94 -24.21 11.42
CA ASN A 414 -6.40 -24.54 12.78
C ASN A 414 -5.78 -25.85 13.31
N SER A 415 -5.25 -26.68 12.43
CA SER A 415 -4.54 -27.93 12.77
C SER A 415 -3.13 -27.72 13.34
N PHE A 416 -2.58 -26.49 13.35
CA PHE A 416 -1.22 -26.20 13.84
C PHE A 416 -1.12 -25.76 15.31
N GLN A 417 -2.09 -26.10 16.17
CA GLN A 417 -1.91 -25.94 17.63
C GLN A 417 -1.03 -27.07 18.19
N PRO A 418 -0.11 -26.81 19.13
CA PRO A 418 0.33 -27.87 20.03
C PRO A 418 -0.89 -28.31 20.85
N VAL A 419 -1.23 -29.59 20.75
CA VAL A 419 -2.28 -30.23 21.54
C VAL A 419 -1.87 -30.19 23.01
N ALA A 420 -2.29 -29.15 23.72
CA ALA A 420 -2.25 -29.09 25.17
C ALA A 420 -3.56 -28.48 25.67
N GLY A 421 -4.53 -29.35 25.98
CA GLY A 421 -5.60 -29.03 26.92
C GLY A 421 -6.94 -28.55 26.36
N PHE A 422 -7.45 -29.13 25.28
CA PHE A 422 -8.89 -29.05 24.96
C PHE A 422 -9.42 -30.40 24.46
N ILE A 423 -9.34 -31.42 25.32
CA ILE A 423 -10.24 -32.58 25.24
C ILE A 423 -11.42 -32.24 26.15
N GLY A 424 -12.52 -31.80 25.57
CA GLY A 424 -13.73 -31.45 26.31
C GLY A 424 -14.83 -30.90 25.42
N ASN A 425 -15.61 -31.82 24.84
CA ASN A 425 -16.92 -31.61 24.22
C ASN A 425 -17.03 -30.66 23.02
N CYS A 426 -16.73 -31.17 21.83
CA CYS A 426 -17.42 -30.76 20.60
C CYS A 426 -18.34 -31.89 20.14
N SER A 427 -19.54 -31.94 20.73
CA SER A 427 -20.67 -32.68 20.17
C SER A 427 -21.44 -31.77 19.22
N CYS A 428 -21.73 -32.29 18.03
CA CYS A 428 -22.70 -31.82 17.04
C CYS A 428 -22.28 -30.66 16.13
N LEU A 429 -21.97 -30.98 14.86
CA LEU A 429 -22.48 -30.27 13.68
C LEU A 429 -22.56 -31.29 12.53
N ASP A 430 -23.56 -32.16 12.62
CA ASP A 430 -24.06 -32.93 11.48
C ASP A 430 -24.73 -31.98 10.49
N PHE A 431 -24.00 -31.54 9.45
CA PHE A 431 -24.63 -30.99 8.25
C PHE A 431 -24.99 -32.14 7.31
N LYS A 432 -26.17 -32.74 7.54
CA LYS A 432 -26.88 -33.46 6.46
C LYS A 432 -27.44 -32.40 5.52
N VAL A 433 -26.87 -32.30 4.32
CA VAL A 433 -27.49 -31.57 3.21
C VAL A 433 -28.60 -32.47 2.66
N ASP A 434 -29.85 -32.22 3.06
CA ASP A 434 -31.01 -32.81 2.41
C ASP A 434 -31.17 -32.13 1.04
N ILE A 435 -30.73 -32.82 -0.01
CA ILE A 435 -31.00 -32.46 -1.40
C ILE A 435 -32.19 -33.29 -1.86
N GLN A 436 -33.39 -33.03 -1.33
CA GLN A 436 -34.62 -33.40 -2.02
C GLN A 436 -35.69 -32.32 -1.79
N GLU A 437 -36.42 -32.01 -2.86
CA GLU A 437 -37.57 -31.09 -2.94
C GLU A 437 -37.31 -29.58 -3.00
N GLN A 438 -36.51 -29.12 -3.97
CA GLN A 438 -36.89 -27.93 -4.75
C GLN A 438 -36.50 -28.16 -6.21
N GLY A 439 -37.50 -28.25 -7.10
CA GLY A 439 -37.33 -28.51 -8.53
C GLY A 439 -36.60 -27.39 -9.26
N LEU A 440 -35.29 -27.34 -9.12
CA LEU A 440 -34.39 -26.48 -9.88
C LEU A 440 -33.64 -27.34 -10.89
N THR A 441 -34.02 -27.22 -12.15
CA THR A 441 -33.25 -27.74 -13.28
C THR A 441 -31.95 -26.95 -13.41
N VAL A 442 -30.83 -27.58 -13.03
CA VAL A 442 -29.47 -27.05 -13.24
C VAL A 442 -29.18 -27.04 -14.75
N ASP A 443 -28.78 -25.87 -15.26
CA ASP A 443 -28.36 -25.69 -16.65
C ASP A 443 -27.20 -26.65 -16.99
N SER A 444 -27.38 -27.47 -18.03
CA SER A 444 -26.43 -28.51 -18.46
C SER A 444 -25.06 -27.97 -18.89
N LYS A 445 -24.89 -26.64 -19.01
CA LYS A 445 -23.60 -25.98 -19.24
C LYS A 445 -22.78 -25.70 -17.98
N LEU A 446 -23.37 -25.78 -16.79
CA LEU A 446 -22.69 -25.54 -15.50
C LEU A 446 -22.14 -26.81 -14.84
N GLN A 447 -22.68 -27.98 -15.21
CA GLN A 447 -22.27 -29.28 -14.69
C GLN A 447 -20.75 -29.55 -14.82
N PRO A 448 -20.08 -29.28 -15.96
CA PRO A 448 -18.65 -29.58 -16.12
C PRO A 448 -17.73 -28.67 -15.29
N LEU A 449 -18.18 -27.44 -15.00
CA LEU A 449 -17.46 -26.49 -14.13
C LEU A 449 -17.55 -26.90 -12.67
N LEU A 450 -18.72 -27.35 -12.22
CA LEU A 450 -18.95 -27.87 -10.87
C LEU A 450 -18.20 -29.19 -10.63
N GLU A 451 -18.09 -30.05 -11.65
CA GLU A 451 -17.33 -31.31 -11.57
C GLU A 451 -15.81 -31.07 -11.53
N ALA A 452 -15.30 -30.07 -12.26
CA ALA A 452 -13.89 -29.68 -12.21
C ALA A 452 -13.50 -29.10 -10.84
N THR A 453 -14.35 -28.23 -10.27
CA THR A 453 -14.15 -27.66 -8.93
C THR A 453 -14.35 -28.70 -7.83
N GLY A 454 -15.29 -29.65 -8.00
CA GLY A 454 -15.53 -30.73 -7.03
C GLY A 454 -14.37 -31.73 -6.92
N LYS A 455 -13.68 -32.03 -8.02
CA LYS A 455 -12.49 -32.90 -8.02
C LYS A 455 -11.29 -32.25 -7.33
N GLU A 456 -11.00 -30.98 -7.62
CA GLU A 456 -9.96 -30.21 -6.92
C GLU A 456 -10.23 -30.18 -5.41
N LEU A 457 -11.49 -30.03 -4.99
CA LEU A 457 -11.88 -29.96 -3.57
C LEU A 457 -11.83 -31.30 -2.81
N GLN A 458 -12.11 -32.44 -3.47
CA GLN A 458 -12.00 -33.76 -2.84
C GLN A 458 -10.56 -34.23 -2.70
N GLU A 459 -9.70 -33.88 -3.66
CA GLU A 459 -8.25 -34.09 -3.58
C GLU A 459 -7.65 -33.17 -2.49
N GLU A 460 -8.05 -31.88 -2.43
CA GLU A 460 -7.61 -30.92 -1.41
C GLU A 460 -7.97 -31.31 0.04
N ARG A 461 -9.13 -31.93 0.25
CA ARG A 461 -9.57 -32.41 1.59
C ARG A 461 -8.82 -33.66 2.04
N SER A 462 -8.60 -34.63 1.15
CA SER A 462 -7.89 -35.87 1.48
C SER A 462 -6.40 -35.61 1.73
N GLU A 463 -5.76 -34.76 0.93
CA GLU A 463 -4.35 -34.39 1.11
C GLU A 463 -4.11 -33.55 2.38
N ALA A 464 -5.06 -32.69 2.75
CA ALA A 464 -4.98 -31.94 4.00
C ALA A 464 -5.07 -32.84 5.25
N LEU A 465 -5.80 -33.96 5.16
CA LEU A 465 -5.89 -34.95 6.24
C LEU A 465 -4.63 -35.82 6.35
N GLU A 466 -4.02 -36.21 5.22
CA GLU A 466 -2.82 -37.05 5.19
C GLU A 466 -1.57 -36.30 5.69
N VAL A 467 -1.48 -34.99 5.45
CA VAL A 467 -0.44 -34.11 6.01
C VAL A 467 -0.61 -33.88 7.52
N CYS A 468 -1.79 -34.17 8.09
CA CYS A 468 -2.01 -34.08 9.54
C CYS A 468 -1.55 -35.34 10.30
N GLU A 469 -1.34 -36.48 9.62
CA GLU A 469 -0.91 -37.75 10.25
C GLU A 469 0.63 -37.94 10.30
N HIS A 470 1.41 -37.14 9.57
CA HIS A 470 2.89 -37.10 9.60
C HIS A 470 3.41 -35.83 10.27
#